data_AF-A0A1G3ACB8-F1
#
_entry.id   AF-A0A1G3ACB8-F1
#
_cell.length_a   1.000
_cell.length_b   1.000
_cell.length_c   1.000
_cell.angle_alpha   90.00
_cell.angle_beta   90.00
_cell.angle_gamma   90.00
#
_symmetry.space_group_name_H-M   'P 1'
#
loop_
_entity.id
_entity.type
_entity.pdbx_description
1 polymer ?
#
loop_
_entity_poly.entity_id
_entity_poly.type
_entity_poly.pdbx_seq_one_letter_code
_entity_poly.pdbx_strand_id
1 'polypeptide(L)'
;MHLISPQAPYYQGADVLLAADCVAYAMGNFHTDYLKGKSIAIACPKLDEGQDIYVEKIKSWLEDAKINTLTVLIMQVPCCMGLLNLARQAAELSERKVPIKCVVVSLQGEILSEEWV
;
A
#
# COMPACT_ATOMS: atom_id res chain seq x y z
N MET A 1 7.53 -5.62 2.97
CA MET A 1 7.55 -4.65 4.12
C MET A 1 8.45 -5.06 5.31
N HIS A 2 9.65 -5.59 5.08
CA HIS A 2 10.54 -6.00 6.19
C HIS A 2 11.29 -4.83 6.85
N LEU A 3 11.68 -3.80 6.09
CA LEU A 3 12.58 -2.73 6.54
C LEU A 3 11.90 -1.57 7.29
N ILE A 4 10.57 -1.53 7.28
CA ILE A 4 9.82 -0.42 7.87
C ILE A 4 9.38 -0.74 9.30
N SER A 5 9.45 0.26 10.17
CA SER A 5 8.73 0.30 11.44
C SER A 5 7.38 0.99 11.21
N PRO A 6 6.24 0.36 11.57
CA PRO A 6 4.93 0.99 11.39
C PRO A 6 4.76 2.25 12.25
N GLN A 7 5.52 2.37 13.34
CA GLN A 7 5.48 3.53 14.25
C GLN A 7 6.43 4.67 13.84
N ALA A 8 7.08 4.58 12.67
CA ALA A 8 8.01 5.62 12.25
C ALA A 8 7.32 6.99 12.13
N PRO A 9 7.96 8.10 12.54
CA PRO A 9 7.29 9.41 12.64
C PRO A 9 6.67 9.90 11.33
N TYR A 10 7.23 9.53 10.18
CA TYR A 10 6.71 9.94 8.89
C TYR A 10 5.38 9.26 8.52
N TYR A 11 4.92 8.23 9.23
CA TYR A 11 3.57 7.67 9.04
C TYR A 11 2.49 8.41 9.85
N GLN A 12 2.86 9.22 10.85
CA GLN A 12 1.91 9.85 11.75
C GLN A 12 1.02 10.86 11.01
N GLY A 13 -0.28 10.56 10.91
CA GLY A 13 -1.25 11.40 10.18
C GLY A 13 -0.91 11.59 8.70
N ALA A 14 -0.20 10.63 8.08
CA ALA A 14 0.23 10.74 6.70
C ALA A 14 -0.81 10.16 5.71
N ASP A 15 -0.74 10.60 4.45
CA ASP A 15 -1.25 9.79 3.34
C ASP A 15 -0.19 8.74 3.00
N VAL A 16 -0.57 7.46 3.01
CA VAL A 16 0.37 6.35 2.80
C VAL A 16 0.19 5.74 1.41
N LEU A 17 1.31 5.47 0.75
CA LEU A 17 1.39 4.70 -0.48
C LEU A 17 2.02 3.34 -0.19
N LEU A 18 1.24 2.28 -0.30
CA LEU A 18 1.70 0.90 -0.28
C LEU A 18 1.82 0.40 -1.72
N ALA A 19 3.04 0.33 -2.25
CA ALA A 19 3.28 -0.02 -3.64
C ALA A 19 3.84 -1.45 -3.78
N ALA A 20 3.35 -2.19 -4.78
CA ALA A 20 3.98 -3.41 -5.22
C ALA A 20 5.36 -3.10 -5.84
N ASP A 21 6.37 -3.91 -5.51
CA ASP A 21 7.77 -3.64 -5.87
C ASP A 21 7.98 -3.32 -7.36
N CYS A 22 7.31 -4.05 -8.26
CA CYS A 22 7.48 -3.88 -9.70
C CYS A 22 6.85 -2.60 -10.27
N VAL A 23 5.90 -1.97 -9.55
CA VAL A 23 5.13 -0.83 -10.07
C VAL A 23 6.03 0.40 -10.24
N ALA A 24 6.88 0.69 -9.26
CA ALA A 24 7.76 1.87 -9.29
C ALA A 24 8.77 1.80 -10.45
N TYR A 25 9.15 0.60 -10.89
CA TYR A 25 10.08 0.41 -12.01
C TYR A 25 9.39 0.44 -13.37
N ALA A 26 8.10 0.11 -13.45
CA ALA A 26 7.33 0.18 -14.69
C ALA A 26 6.84 1.61 -14.98
N MET A 27 6.57 2.40 -13.94
CA MET A 27 6.00 3.75 -14.05
C MET A 27 7.07 4.85 -14.05
N GLY A 28 7.33 5.48 -15.21
CA GLY A 28 8.31 6.56 -15.31
C GLY A 28 7.96 7.82 -14.47
N ASN A 29 6.68 8.09 -14.27
CA ASN A 29 6.12 9.21 -13.51
C ASN A 29 5.71 8.86 -12.07
N PHE A 30 6.08 7.68 -11.55
CA PHE A 30 5.70 7.19 -10.22
C PHE A 30 5.86 8.23 -9.10
N HIS A 31 7.01 8.92 -9.09
CA HIS A 31 7.34 9.88 -8.05
C HIS A 31 6.41 11.11 -8.07
N THR A 32 6.11 11.62 -9.26
CA THR A 32 5.30 12.83 -9.44
C THR A 32 3.83 12.55 -9.17
N ASP A 33 3.33 11.42 -9.64
CA ASP A 33 1.88 11.15 -9.70
C ASP A 33 1.37 10.43 -8.46
N TYR A 34 2.18 9.58 -7.84
CA TYR A 34 1.74 8.76 -6.69
C TYR A 34 2.53 9.01 -5.41
N LEU A 35 3.86 9.15 -5.46
CA LEU A 35 4.66 9.27 -4.24
C LEU A 35 4.64 10.67 -3.62
N LYS A 36 4.54 11.73 -4.44
CA LYS A 36 4.68 13.11 -3.97
C LYS A 36 3.72 13.41 -2.81
N GLY A 37 4.29 13.78 -1.66
CA GLY A 37 3.54 14.14 -0.46
C GLY A 37 3.01 12.95 0.35
N LYS A 38 3.38 11.71 0.00
CA LYS A 38 2.96 10.49 0.71
C LYS A 38 4.14 9.78 1.36
N SER A 39 3.84 9.06 2.43
CA SER A 39 4.79 8.12 3.05
C SER A 39 4.71 6.77 2.37
N ILE A 40 5.87 6.21 2.00
CA ILE A 40 5.93 5.00 1.16
C ILE A 40 6.28 3.76 1.97
N ALA A 41 5.62 2.67 1.60
CA ALA A 41 6.07 1.33 1.87
C ALA A 41 6.00 0.46 0.61
N ILE A 42 6.90 -0.52 0.54
CA ILE A 42 6.95 -1.49 -0.55
C ILE A 42 6.80 -2.91 0.01
N ALA A 43 6.03 -3.71 -0.71
CA ALA A 43 5.88 -5.14 -0.46
C ALA A 43 5.49 -5.87 -1.74
N CYS A 44 5.94 -7.11 -1.85
CA CYS A 44 5.54 -7.99 -2.94
C CYS A 44 5.01 -9.30 -2.35
N PRO A 45 3.69 -9.59 -2.42
CA PRO A 45 3.13 -10.82 -1.86
C PRO A 45 3.67 -12.10 -2.52
N LYS A 46 4.30 -11.99 -3.69
CA LYS A 46 4.95 -13.11 -4.39
C LYS A 46 6.36 -13.41 -3.87
N LEU A 47 7.08 -12.40 -3.39
CA LEU A 47 8.50 -12.49 -3.01
C LEU A 47 8.69 -12.48 -1.49
N ASP A 48 7.77 -11.83 -0.77
CA ASP A 48 7.83 -11.66 0.67
C ASP A 48 7.19 -12.84 1.40
N GLU A 49 7.82 -13.27 2.50
CA GLU A 49 7.26 -14.23 3.46
C GLU A 49 6.67 -13.49 4.68
N GLY A 50 5.85 -14.20 5.47
CA GLY A 50 5.30 -13.65 6.72
C GLY A 50 4.25 -12.56 6.49
N GLN A 51 3.33 -12.80 5.57
CA GLN A 51 2.26 -11.85 5.20
C GLN A 51 1.39 -11.42 6.40
N ASP A 52 1.22 -12.27 7.41
CA ASP A 52 0.49 -11.92 8.65
C ASP A 52 1.13 -10.73 9.38
N ILE A 53 2.46 -10.62 9.35
CA ILE A 53 3.20 -9.48 9.93
C ILE A 53 2.82 -8.19 9.18
N TYR A 54 2.51 -8.28 7.89
CA TYR A 54 2.17 -7.11 7.08
C TYR A 54 0.77 -6.61 7.41
N VAL A 55 -0.17 -7.52 7.67
CA VAL A 55 -1.50 -7.16 8.17
C VAL A 55 -1.38 -6.38 9.48
N GLU A 56 -0.58 -6.88 10.43
CA GLU A 56 -0.37 -6.19 11.73
C GLU A 56 0.30 -4.82 11.57
N LYS A 57 1.29 -4.70 10.68
CA LYS A 57 1.93 -3.39 10.38
C LYS A 57 0.95 -2.41 9.77
N ILE A 58 0.12 -2.85 8.82
CA ILE A 58 -0.90 -1.98 8.21
C ILE A 58 -1.93 -1.59 9.26
N LYS A 59 -2.40 -2.53 10.09
CA LYS A 59 -3.32 -2.23 11.20
C LYS A 59 -2.74 -1.19 12.15
N SER A 60 -1.46 -1.31 12.51
CA SER A 60 -0.76 -0.31 13.33
C SER A 60 -0.70 1.07 12.66
N TRP A 61 -0.59 1.15 11.33
CA TRP A 61 -0.74 2.43 10.65
C TRP A 61 -2.14 3.04 10.79
N LEU A 62 -3.18 2.20 10.69
CA LEU A 62 -4.55 2.64 10.84
C LEU A 62 -4.82 3.15 12.27
N GLU A 63 -4.44 2.37 13.28
CA GLU A 63 -4.76 2.65 14.69
C GLU A 63 -3.79 3.62 15.37
N ASP A 64 -2.48 3.30 15.30
CA ASP A 64 -1.46 3.99 16.08
C ASP A 64 -0.93 5.21 15.34
N ALA A 65 -0.56 5.04 14.07
CA ALA A 65 -0.07 6.15 13.24
C ALA A 65 -1.19 7.06 12.73
N LYS A 66 -2.45 6.59 12.81
CA LYS A 66 -3.65 7.35 12.43
C LYS A 66 -3.54 7.97 11.04
N ILE A 67 -3.08 7.18 10.07
CA ILE A 67 -2.93 7.64 8.69
C ILE A 67 -4.26 8.20 8.15
N ASN A 68 -4.16 9.16 7.23
CA ASN A 68 -5.33 9.82 6.63
C ASN A 68 -5.96 8.94 5.55
N THR A 69 -5.12 8.39 4.66
CA THR A 69 -5.53 7.53 3.55
C THR A 69 -4.50 6.46 3.30
N LEU A 70 -4.94 5.32 2.74
CA LEU A 70 -4.06 4.27 2.25
C LEU A 70 -4.30 4.05 0.76
N THR A 71 -3.31 4.41 -0.06
CA THR A 71 -3.31 4.08 -1.49
C THR A 71 -2.50 2.80 -1.70
N VAL A 72 -3.10 1.78 -2.31
CA VAL A 72 -2.47 0.52 -2.64
C VAL A 72 -2.25 0.47 -4.15
N LEU A 73 -1.00 0.55 -4.58
CA LEU A 73 -0.61 0.51 -5.99
C LEU A 73 -0.19 -0.92 -6.35
N ILE A 74 -0.96 -1.58 -7.22
CA ILE A 74 -0.73 -2.98 -7.62
C ILE A 74 -0.53 -3.10 -9.12
N MET A 75 0.22 -4.11 -9.52
CA MET A 75 0.36 -4.50 -10.92
C MET A 75 -0.81 -5.39 -11.35
N GLN A 76 -1.22 -5.36 -12.62
CA GLN A 76 -2.33 -6.13 -13.21
C GLN A 76 -2.22 -7.67 -13.04
N VAL A 77 -1.06 -8.17 -12.61
CA VAL A 77 -0.79 -9.60 -12.46
C VAL A 77 -1.48 -10.15 -11.20
N PRO A 78 -1.94 -11.41 -11.22
CA PRO A 78 -2.77 -11.97 -10.16
C PRO A 78 -2.09 -11.99 -8.78
N CYS A 79 -0.76 -12.09 -8.75
CA CYS A 79 -0.05 -12.11 -7.47
C CYS A 79 -0.21 -10.81 -6.67
N CYS A 80 -0.34 -9.64 -7.32
CA CYS A 80 -0.40 -8.36 -6.61
C CYS A 80 -1.75 -8.11 -5.92
N MET A 81 -2.80 -8.85 -6.29
CA MET A 81 -4.09 -8.79 -5.58
C MET A 81 -3.95 -9.19 -4.10
N GLY A 82 -2.96 -10.02 -3.77
CA GLY A 82 -2.61 -10.34 -2.38
C GLY A 82 -2.30 -9.09 -1.55
N LEU A 83 -1.65 -8.08 -2.13
CA LEU A 83 -1.30 -6.85 -1.41
C LEU A 83 -2.55 -6.05 -1.01
N LEU A 84 -3.53 -5.96 -1.91
CA LEU A 84 -4.83 -5.35 -1.62
C LEU A 84 -5.58 -6.12 -0.53
N ASN A 85 -5.55 -7.45 -0.59
CA ASN A 85 -6.21 -8.28 0.41
C ASN A 85 -5.63 -8.10 1.81
N LEU A 86 -4.31 -7.87 1.95
CA LEU A 86 -3.70 -7.58 3.25
C LEU A 86 -4.19 -6.24 3.80
N ALA A 87 -4.27 -5.22 2.94
CA ALA A 87 -4.80 -3.91 3.33
C ALA A 87 -6.27 -3.99 3.77
N ARG A 88 -7.10 -4.75 3.05
CA ARG A 88 -8.50 -5.00 3.43
C ARG A 88 -8.63 -5.74 4.75
N GLN A 89 -7.87 -6.82 4.93
CA GLN A 89 -7.86 -7.59 6.19
C GLN A 89 -7.45 -6.70 7.38
N ALA A 90 -6.42 -5.88 7.22
CA ALA A 90 -6.01 -4.94 8.26
C ALA A 90 -7.11 -3.93 8.62
N ALA A 91 -7.85 -3.43 7.61
CA ALA A 91 -8.97 -2.52 7.81
C ALA A 91 -10.21 -3.19 8.41
N GLU A 92 -10.44 -4.48 8.13
CA GLU A 92 -11.49 -5.28 8.77
C GLU A 92 -11.18 -5.53 10.25
N LEU A 93 -9.91 -5.74 10.59
CA LEU A 93 -9.42 -5.94 11.96
C LEU A 93 -9.20 -4.63 12.75
N SER A 94 -9.39 -3.48 12.09
CA SER A 94 -9.22 -2.14 12.66
C SER A 94 -10.58 -1.54 13.04
N GLU A 95 -10.63 -0.88 14.19
CA GLU A 95 -11.77 -0.08 14.63
C GLU A 95 -11.86 1.23 13.85
N ARG A 96 -10.71 1.81 13.46
CA ARG A 96 -10.66 3.03 12.64
C ARG A 96 -10.96 2.74 11.17
N LYS A 97 -11.96 3.45 10.63
CA LYS A 97 -12.23 3.45 9.18
C LYS A 97 -11.34 4.46 8.48
N VAL A 98 -10.39 3.96 7.69
CA VAL A 98 -9.51 4.76 6.83
C VAL A 98 -9.87 4.48 5.36
N PRO A 99 -10.03 5.51 4.52
CA PRO A 99 -10.26 5.31 3.09
C PRO A 99 -9.08 4.58 2.42
N ILE A 100 -9.40 3.47 1.74
CA ILE A 100 -8.44 2.71 0.94
C ILE A 100 -8.72 2.95 -0.54
N LYS A 101 -7.68 3.30 -1.30
CA LYS A 101 -7.74 3.42 -2.75
C LYS A 101 -6.88 2.35 -3.39
N CYS A 102 -7.44 1.55 -4.29
CA CYS A 102 -6.68 0.61 -5.11
C CYS A 102 -6.41 1.24 -6.48
N VAL A 103 -5.18 1.12 -6.96
CA VAL A 103 -4.78 1.54 -8.31
C VAL A 103 -4.13 0.36 -9.01
N VAL A 104 -4.64 0.01 -10.17
CA VAL A 104 -4.12 -1.11 -10.98
C VAL A 104 -3.29 -0.56 -12.12
N VAL A 105 -2.04 -0.99 -12.18
CA VAL A 105 -1.05 -0.59 -13.18
C VAL A 105 -0.76 -1.73 -14.14
N SER A 106 -0.68 -1.44 -15.44
CA SER A 106 -0.32 -2.41 -16.47
C SER A 106 1.17 -2.76 -16.42
N LEU A 107 1.55 -3.84 -17.10
CA LEU A 107 2.97 -4.21 -17.24
C LEU A 107 3.81 -3.15 -17.97
N GLN A 108 3.15 -2.23 -18.69
CA GLN A 108 3.74 -1.12 -19.42
C GLN A 108 3.74 0.19 -18.61
N GLY A 109 3.27 0.17 -17.36
CA GLY A 109 3.23 1.36 -16.49
C GLY A 109 2.01 2.26 -16.71
N GLU A 110 0.99 1.79 -17.43
CA GLU A 110 -0.24 2.53 -17.67
C GLU A 110 -1.26 2.27 -16.55
N ILE A 111 -2.10 3.26 -16.25
CA ILE A 111 -3.17 3.08 -15.27
C ILE A 111 -4.36 2.41 -15.93
N LEU A 112 -4.78 1.27 -15.37
CA LEU A 112 -5.94 0.51 -15.85
C LEU A 112 -7.20 0.86 -15.06
N SER A 113 -7.08 1.06 -13.74
CA SER A 113 -8.21 1.46 -12.89
C SER A 113 -7.76 2.14 -11.61
N GLU A 114 -8.65 2.97 -11.05
CA GLU A 114 -8.52 3.61 -9.74
C GLU A 114 -9.86 3.57 -9.00
N GLU A 115 -9.92 2.87 -7.87
CA GLU A 115 -11.17 2.61 -7.15
C GLU A 115 -10.99 2.79 -5.65
N TRP A 116 -12.00 3.35 -4.99
CA TRP A 116 -12.09 3.36 -3.52
C TRP A 116 -12.76 2.07 -3.06
N VAL A 117 -12.16 1.39 -2.09
CA VAL A 117 -12.56 0.04 -1.65
C VAL A 117 -12.81 -0.05 -0.15
#